data_AF-A0A2A2Q7C4-F1
#
_entry.id   AF-A0A2A2Q7C4-F1
#
_cell.length_a   1.000
_cell.length_b   1.000
_cell.length_c   1.000
_cell.angle_alpha   90.00
_cell.angle_beta   90.00
_cell.angle_gamma   90.00
#
_symmetry.space_group_name_H-M   'P 1'
#
loop_
_entity.id
_entity.type
_entity.pdbx_description
1 polymer ?
#
loop_
_entity_poly.entity_id
_entity_poly.type
_entity_poly.pdbx_seq_one_letter_code
_entity_poly.pdbx_strand_id
1 'polypeptide(L)'
;MQTTLRIDDQLYREAKAEAARLGVSLTRFLEEGLRLRLEKKAPTATAPHSFRTYAAAKHDPRSWEEIRRIADEEQEAHDLAKLGLRTPRS
;
A
#
# COMPACT_ATOMS: atom_id res chain seq x y z
N MET A 1 -19.61 -22.96 -17.42
CA MET A 1 -19.48 -24.38 -17.84
C MET A 1 -19.71 -25.26 -16.62
N GLN A 2 -20.32 -26.44 -16.77
CA GLN A 2 -20.47 -27.38 -15.66
C GLN A 2 -19.27 -28.34 -15.64
N THR A 3 -18.60 -28.41 -14.49
CA THR A 3 -17.38 -29.21 -14.31
C THR A 3 -17.48 -29.94 -12.98
N THR A 4 -17.06 -31.21 -12.96
CA THR A 4 -16.98 -32.00 -11.72
C THR A 4 -15.53 -32.04 -11.24
N LEU A 5 -15.28 -31.59 -10.01
CA LEU A 5 -13.95 -31.53 -9.40
C LEU A 5 -13.89 -32.47 -8.19
N ARG A 6 -12.74 -33.11 -7.97
CA ARG A 6 -12.46 -33.84 -6.73
C ARG A 6 -11.72 -32.90 -5.79
N ILE A 7 -12.31 -32.63 -4.64
CA ILE A 7 -11.80 -31.72 -3.62
C ILE A 7 -11.79 -32.50 -2.29
N ASP A 8 -10.80 -32.24 -1.45
CA ASP A 8 -10.76 -32.74 -0.08
C ASP A 8 -12.02 -32.31 0.71
N ASP A 9 -12.56 -33.19 1.57
CA ASP A 9 -13.83 -32.92 2.28
C ASP A 9 -13.69 -31.75 3.25
N GLN A 10 -12.57 -31.65 3.96
CA GLN A 10 -12.34 -30.57 4.91
C GLN A 10 -12.25 -29.24 4.16
N LEU A 11 -11.48 -29.20 3.06
CA LEU A 11 -11.37 -28.01 2.22
C LEU A 11 -12.73 -27.59 1.63
N TYR A 12 -13.55 -28.55 1.21
CA TYR A 12 -14.91 -28.28 0.71
C TYR A 12 -15.78 -27.63 1.79
N ARG A 13 -15.74 -28.14 3.03
CA ARG A 13 -16.50 -27.59 4.16
C ARG A 13 -16.08 -26.17 4.49
N GLU A 14 -14.78 -25.92 4.55
CA GLU A 14 -14.22 -24.58 4.82
C GLU A 14 -14.62 -23.59 3.73
N ALA A 15 -14.44 -23.96 2.45
CA ALA A 15 -14.83 -23.13 1.32
C ALA A 15 -16.33 -22.82 1.31
N LYS A 16 -17.18 -23.80 1.64
CA LYS A 16 -18.64 -23.61 1.73
C LYS A 16 -19.03 -22.67 2.86
N ALA A 17 -18.39 -22.80 4.03
CA ALA A 17 -18.64 -21.91 5.16
C ALA A 17 -18.22 -20.47 4.83
N GLU A 18 -17.09 -20.27 4.16
CA GLU A 18 -16.61 -18.95 3.76
C GLU A 18 -17.51 -18.33 2.68
N ALA A 19 -17.91 -19.10 1.66
CA ALA A 19 -18.85 -18.64 0.65
C ALA A 19 -20.18 -18.15 1.27
N ALA A 20 -20.70 -18.88 2.26
CA ALA A 20 -21.89 -18.48 2.99
C ALA A 20 -21.69 -17.20 3.81
N ARG A 21 -20.54 -17.04 4.50
CA ARG A 21 -20.18 -15.81 5.22
C ARG A 21 -20.15 -14.59 4.31
N LEU A 22 -19.62 -14.76 3.10
CA LEU A 22 -19.51 -13.70 2.10
C LEU A 22 -20.82 -13.46 1.32
N GLY A 23 -21.84 -14.29 1.51
CA GLY A 23 -23.12 -14.20 0.80
C GLY A 23 -23.03 -14.54 -0.69
N VAL A 24 -22.06 -15.36 -1.10
CA VAL A 24 -21.85 -15.77 -2.49
C VAL A 24 -22.04 -17.27 -2.69
N SER A 25 -22.26 -17.70 -3.93
CA SER A 25 -22.31 -19.13 -4.25
C SER A 25 -20.93 -19.77 -4.15
N LEU A 26 -20.89 -21.07 -3.83
CA LEU A 26 -19.64 -21.84 -3.80
C LEU A 26 -18.91 -21.81 -5.14
N THR A 27 -19.66 -21.85 -6.26
CA THR A 27 -19.09 -21.74 -7.61
C THR A 27 -18.35 -20.41 -7.79
N ARG A 28 -18.98 -19.30 -7.42
CA ARG A 28 -18.36 -17.97 -7.53
C ARG A 28 -17.13 -17.85 -6.63
N PHE A 29 -17.22 -18.36 -5.40
CA PHE A 29 -16.09 -18.40 -4.48
C PHE A 29 -14.88 -19.15 -5.07
N LEU A 30 -15.12 -20.33 -5.67
CA LEU A 30 -14.06 -21.11 -6.32
C LEU A 30 -13.48 -20.38 -7.55
N GLU A 31 -14.33 -19.77 -8.39
CA GLU A 31 -13.88 -19.01 -9.56
C GLU A 31 -13.02 -17.79 -9.18
N GLU A 32 -13.40 -17.06 -8.13
CA GLU A 32 -12.62 -15.93 -7.62
C GLU A 32 -11.27 -16.38 -7.07
N GLY A 33 -11.23 -17.49 -6.31
CA GLY A 33 -9.98 -18.09 -5.84
C GLY A 33 -9.04 -18.49 -6.99
N LEU A 34 -9.59 -19.10 -8.05
CA LEU A 34 -8.82 -19.44 -9.25
C LEU A 34 -8.28 -18.19 -9.96
N ARG A 35 -9.11 -17.15 -10.12
CA ARG A 35 -8.71 -15.89 -10.75
C ARG A 35 -7.55 -15.24 -10.00
N LEU A 36 -7.66 -15.11 -8.67
CA LEU A 36 -6.60 -14.56 -7.82
C LEU A 36 -5.29 -15.34 -7.94
N ARG A 37 -5.37 -16.67 -8.04
CA ARG A 37 -4.16 -17.51 -8.17
C ARG A 37 -3.50 -17.35 -9.54
N LEU A 38 -4.29 -17.19 -10.60
CA LEU A 38 -3.80 -16.96 -11.96
C LEU A 38 -3.25 -15.55 -12.15
N GLU A 39 -3.89 -14.53 -11.59
CA GLU A 39 -3.41 -13.14 -11.59
C GLU A 39 -2.05 -13.03 -10.90
N LYS A 40 -1.88 -13.67 -9.73
CA LYS A 40 -0.57 -13.73 -9.05
C LYS A 40 0.51 -14.50 -9.82
N LYS A 41 0.12 -15.38 -10.74
CA LYS A 41 1.06 -16.17 -11.56
C LYS A 41 1.48 -15.41 -12.81
N ALA A 42 0.70 -14.44 -13.27
CA ALA A 42 1.23 -13.48 -14.22
C ALA A 42 2.43 -12.82 -13.53
N PRO A 43 3.65 -12.91 -14.09
CA PRO A 43 4.72 -12.08 -13.58
C PRO A 43 4.19 -10.66 -13.71
N THR A 44 3.89 -10.03 -12.59
CA THR A 44 3.91 -8.59 -12.53
C THR A 44 5.35 -8.28 -12.93
N ALA A 45 5.57 -8.03 -14.22
CA ALA A 45 6.71 -7.27 -14.65
C ALA A 45 6.70 -6.11 -13.67
N THR A 46 7.68 -6.07 -12.78
CA THR A 46 7.96 -4.94 -11.91
C THR A 46 8.32 -3.83 -12.87
N ALA A 47 7.33 -3.30 -13.58
CA ALA A 47 7.44 -2.12 -14.37
C ALA A 47 7.79 -1.07 -13.32
N PRO A 48 9.00 -0.49 -13.38
CA PRO A 48 9.40 0.51 -12.42
C PRO A 48 8.30 1.56 -12.38
N HIS A 49 7.66 1.70 -11.22
CA HIS A 49 6.62 2.69 -11.05
C HIS A 49 7.28 4.06 -11.21
N SER A 50 6.99 4.73 -12.33
CA SER A 50 7.48 6.07 -12.58
C SER A 50 6.66 7.04 -11.72
N PHE A 51 7.15 7.28 -10.50
CA PHE A 51 6.63 8.34 -9.66
C PHE A 51 6.91 9.67 -10.37
N ARG A 52 5.87 10.48 -10.59
CA ARG A 52 6.03 11.89 -10.99
C ARG A 52 6.68 12.63 -9.82
N THR A 53 8.00 12.61 -9.78
CA THR A 53 8.77 13.50 -8.93
C THR A 53 8.72 14.88 -9.59
N TYR A 54 8.25 15.88 -8.85
CA TYR A 54 8.37 17.27 -9.27
C TYR A 54 9.87 17.63 -9.19
N ALA A 55 10.58 17.44 -10.31
CA ALA A 55 11.92 17.95 -10.58
C ALA A 55 13.00 17.69 -9.50
N ALA A 56 13.40 16.44 -9.29
CA ALA A 56 14.73 16.18 -8.72
C ALA A 56 15.80 16.25 -9.84
N ALA A 57 15.96 17.43 -10.45
CA ALA A 57 17.03 17.63 -11.44
C ALA A 57 18.41 17.81 -10.77
N LYS A 58 18.46 17.94 -9.43
CA LYS A 58 19.70 18.04 -8.67
C LYS A 58 19.60 17.20 -7.40
N HIS A 59 20.60 16.37 -7.19
CA HIS A 59 20.87 15.73 -5.89
C HIS A 59 20.94 16.83 -4.83
N ASP A 60 20.17 16.71 -3.75
CA ASP A 60 20.33 17.61 -2.60
C ASP A 60 21.72 17.35 -2.01
N PRO A 61 22.66 18.31 -2.05
CA PRO A 61 24.01 18.11 -1.53
C PRO A 61 24.05 18.03 0.01
N ARG A 62 22.93 18.29 0.69
CA ARG A 62 22.88 18.36 2.16
C ARG A 62 23.02 16.99 2.80
N SER A 63 23.76 16.96 3.90
CA SER A 63 23.82 15.80 4.79
C SER A 63 22.49 15.60 5.52
N TRP A 64 22.19 14.36 5.90
CA TRP A 64 21.04 14.02 6.74
C TRP A 64 20.96 14.84 8.04
N GLU A 65 22.10 15.24 8.60
CA GLU A 65 22.16 16.08 9.79
C GLU A 65 21.71 17.52 9.52
N GLU A 66 22.04 18.06 8.35
CA GLU A 66 21.64 19.41 7.93
C GLU A 66 20.15 19.46 7.62
N ILE A 67 19.62 18.42 6.97
CA ILE A 67 18.18 18.29 6.70
C ILE A 67 17.39 18.25 8.01
N ARG A 68 17.87 17.47 9.00
CA ARG A 68 17.23 17.38 10.32
C ARG A 68 17.24 18.73 11.03
N ARG A 69 18.38 19.42 11.04
CA ARG A 69 18.51 20.74 11.68
C ARG A 69 17.55 21.76 11.11
N ILE A 70 17.42 21.84 9.77
CA ILE A 70 16.49 22.76 9.11
C ILE A 70 15.04 22.44 9.49
N ALA A 71 14.68 21.16 9.51
CA ALA A 71 13.33 20.74 9.90
C ALA A 71 13.02 21.10 11.36
N ASP A 72 13.98 20.93 12.27
CA ASP A 72 13.84 21.29 13.67
C ASP A 72 13.69 22.81 13.84
N GLU A 73 14.51 23.62 13.14
CA GLU A 73 14.42 25.09 13.15
C GLU A 73 13.09 25.62 12.58
N GLU A 74 12.60 25.01 11.49
CA GLU A 74 11.29 25.34 10.90
C GLU A 74 10.13 24.97 11.83
N GLN A 75 10.23 23.82 12.52
CA GLN A 75 9.24 23.36 13.48
C GLN A 75 9.21 24.27 14.72
N GLU A 76 10.36 24.65 15.26
CA GLU A 76 10.47 25.60 16.36
C GLU A 76 9.90 26.97 15.99
N ALA A 77 10.21 27.48 14.79
CA ALA A 77 9.66 28.74 14.30
C ALA A 77 8.13 28.66 14.14
N HIS A 78 7.61 27.54 13.62
CA HIS A 78 6.18 27.30 13.52
C HIS A 78 5.51 27.28 14.90
N ASP A 79 6.11 26.58 15.87
CA ASP A 79 5.56 26.43 17.22
C ASP A 79 5.63 27.75 18.00
N LEU A 80 6.72 28.52 17.86
CA LEU A 80 6.82 29.89 18.39
C LEU A 80 5.77 30.82 17.78
N ALA A 81 5.51 30.71 16.47
CA ALA A 81 4.46 31.47 15.80
C ALA A 81 3.06 31.10 16.31
N LYS A 82 2.80 29.81 16.60
CA LYS A 82 1.55 29.36 17.25
C LYS A 82 1.38 29.90 18.65
N LEU A 83 2.47 30.09 19.39
CA LEU A 83 2.50 30.70 20.72
C LEU A 83 2.44 32.24 20.68
N GLY A 84 2.41 32.86 19.49
CA GLY A 84 2.35 34.31 19.33
C GLY A 84 3.68 35.03 19.64
N LEU A 85 4.78 34.27 19.78
CA LEU A 85 6.11 34.79 20.05
C LEU A 85 6.85 34.95 18.72
N ARG A 86 7.10 36.20 18.29
CA ARG A 86 7.90 36.44 17.07
C ARG A 86 9.38 36.30 17.42
N THR A 87 10.11 35.47 16.69
CA THR A 87 11.57 35.38 16.77
C THR A 87 12.17 36.76 16.42
N PRO A 88 13.03 37.35 17.27
CA PRO A 88 13.71 38.60 16.92
C PRO A 88 14.68 38.33 15.77
N ARG A 89 14.55 39.09 14.68
CA ARG A 89 15.54 39.14 13.60
C ARG A 89 16.81 39.82 14.14
N SER A 90 17.94 39.11 14.14
CA SER A 90 19.29 39.69 14.15
C SER A 90 19.97 39.38 12.82
#